data_AF-A0A7X9L0S2-F1
#
_entry.id   AF-A0A7X9L0S2-F1
#
_cell.length_a   1.000
_cell.length_b   1.000
_cell.length_c   1.000
_cell.angle_alpha   90.00
_cell.angle_beta   90.00
_cell.angle_gamma   90.00
#
_symmetry.space_group_name_H-M   'P 1'
#
loop_
_entity.id
_entity.type
_entity.pdbx_description
1 polymer ?
#
loop_
_entity_poly.entity_id
_entity_poly.type
_entity_poly.pdbx_seq_one_letter_code
_entity_poly.pdbx_strand_id
1 'polypeptide(L)'
;MTKEVFELTSLAARYWFVFLLFVIVIRSFLWLGRDNRAWTRKVKSVPSAGNVGEAIVLVGNSQVPQGQIISIPREGDMGSGHGCDIQIKSQLVKKHHLCFRFEENKGLYIQIISNAKVVVDHIELSGKNKKAYILHGSYLVIGDVQLKFLFFAGLGVPYAPNAANEAYMVPNPVAMQAYMQQMHMDNLYTQNMYNQTNYANDTYNEQYVDSEQDDKYYDDEYDEDAENIDGIDNDKEEYIDPDMEDFSHIGGER
;
A
#
# COMPACT_ATOMS: atom_id res chain seq x y z
N MET A 1 -61.90 32.98 21.02
CA MET A 1 -60.91 33.07 19.93
C MET A 1 -59.46 32.92 20.38
N THR A 2 -58.99 33.50 21.50
CA THR A 2 -57.58 33.35 21.92
C THR A 2 -57.21 31.94 22.42
N LYS A 3 -58.10 31.25 23.16
CA LYS A 3 -57.85 29.91 23.70
C LYS A 3 -57.63 28.84 22.63
N GLU A 4 -58.45 28.84 21.57
CA GLU A 4 -58.34 27.87 20.46
C GLU A 4 -57.01 28.03 19.70
N VAL A 5 -56.56 29.28 19.51
CA VAL A 5 -55.26 29.56 18.88
C VAL A 5 -54.11 29.04 19.76
N PHE A 6 -54.19 29.23 21.08
CA PHE A 6 -53.20 28.69 22.01
C PHE A 6 -53.18 27.16 22.04
N GLU A 7 -54.36 26.53 22.00
CA GLU A 7 -54.48 25.07 21.99
C GLU A 7 -53.88 24.48 20.70
N LEU A 8 -54.21 25.06 19.54
CA LEU A 8 -53.65 24.66 18.25
C LEU A 8 -52.12 24.86 18.19
N THR A 9 -51.64 25.98 18.74
CA THR A 9 -50.20 26.29 18.78
C THR A 9 -49.45 25.31 19.69
N SER A 10 -50.02 24.97 20.85
CA SER A 10 -49.41 24.01 21.78
C SER A 10 -49.34 22.59 21.19
N LEU A 11 -50.36 22.20 20.43
CA LEU A 11 -50.42 20.91 19.76
C LEU A 11 -49.37 20.85 18.63
N ALA A 12 -49.27 21.89 17.81
CA ALA A 12 -48.25 22.02 16.77
C ALA A 12 -46.82 21.98 17.34
N ALA A 13 -46.56 22.71 18.44
CA ALA A 13 -45.26 22.76 19.09
C ALA A 13 -44.79 21.37 19.56
N ARG A 14 -45.70 20.57 20.13
CA ARG A 14 -45.38 19.21 20.60
C ARG A 14 -44.90 18.31 19.46
N TYR A 15 -45.62 18.31 18.33
CA TYR A 15 -45.20 17.53 17.16
C TYR A 15 -43.91 18.07 16.54
N TRP A 16 -43.71 19.39 16.58
CA TRP A 16 -42.48 20.02 16.10
C TRP A 16 -41.24 19.58 16.90
N PHE A 17 -41.33 19.51 18.23
CA PHE A 17 -40.22 19.02 19.06
C PHE A 17 -39.91 17.55 18.82
N VAL A 18 -40.93 16.70 18.67
CA VAL A 18 -40.72 15.28 18.35
C VAL A 18 -40.07 15.11 16.98
N PHE A 19 -40.51 15.90 15.99
CA PHE A 19 -39.90 15.91 14.67
C PHE A 19 -38.42 16.33 14.70
N LEU A 20 -38.09 17.41 15.42
CA LEU A 20 -36.71 17.86 15.57
C LEU A 20 -35.83 16.82 16.28
N LEU A 21 -36.35 16.18 17.33
CA LEU A 21 -35.63 15.12 18.03
C LEU A 21 -35.35 13.93 17.09
N PHE A 22 -36.34 13.55 16.28
CA PHE A 22 -36.18 12.48 15.30
C PHE A 22 -35.12 12.82 14.23
N VAL A 23 -35.11 14.06 13.72
CA VAL A 23 -34.10 14.54 12.76
C VAL A 23 -32.70 14.50 13.36
N ILE A 24 -32.53 14.93 14.62
CA ILE A 24 -31.24 14.89 15.32
C ILE A 24 -30.74 13.45 15.49
N VAL A 25 -31.62 12.53 15.91
CA VAL A 25 -31.28 11.11 16.06
C VAL A 25 -30.86 10.51 14.72
N ILE A 26 -31.64 10.72 13.65
CA ILE A 26 -31.27 10.23 12.31
C ILE A 26 -29.92 10.80 11.88
N ARG A 27 -29.72 12.11 12.03
CA ARG A 27 -28.46 12.79 11.67
C ARG A 27 -27.27 12.17 12.40
N SER A 28 -27.42 11.91 13.70
CA SER A 28 -26.40 11.26 14.54
C SER A 28 -26.10 9.83 14.06
N PHE A 29 -27.14 9.03 13.80
CA PHE A 29 -26.99 7.66 13.29
C PHE A 29 -26.32 7.60 11.91
N LEU A 30 -26.68 8.52 11.01
CA LEU A 30 -26.05 8.62 9.69
C LEU A 30 -24.57 9.06 9.78
N TRP A 31 -24.22 9.88 10.76
CA TRP A 31 -22.84 10.28 10.99
C TRP A 31 -21.99 9.13 11.55
N LEU A 32 -22.53 8.38 12.50
CA LEU A 32 -21.88 7.20 13.08
C LEU A 32 -21.55 6.14 12.01
N GLY A 33 -22.47 5.92 11.07
CA GLY A 33 -22.23 5.00 9.94
C GLY A 33 -21.16 5.49 8.97
N ARG A 34 -20.97 6.81 8.83
CA ARG A 34 -19.98 7.39 7.93
C ARG A 34 -18.58 7.41 8.55
N ASP A 35 -18.48 7.55 9.87
CA ASP A 35 -17.19 7.58 10.57
C ASP A 35 -16.49 6.21 10.53
N ASN A 36 -17.22 5.10 10.67
CA ASN A 36 -16.64 3.74 10.51
C ASN A 36 -15.96 3.51 9.14
N ARG A 37 -16.41 4.21 8.09
CA ARG A 37 -15.78 4.16 6.75
C ARG A 37 -14.54 5.05 6.64
N ALA A 38 -14.31 5.97 7.56
CA ALA A 38 -13.12 6.82 7.61
C ALA A 38 -12.01 6.18 8.45
N TRP A 39 -12.35 5.55 9.58
CA TRP A 39 -11.39 4.80 10.42
C TRP A 39 -10.72 3.65 9.65
N THR A 40 -11.49 2.90 8.88
CA THR A 40 -10.97 1.83 8.01
C THR A 40 -10.04 2.33 6.89
N ARG A 41 -10.12 3.62 6.49
CA ARG A 41 -9.20 4.22 5.52
C ARG A 41 -7.94 4.76 6.17
N LYS A 42 -8.06 5.30 7.39
CA LYS A 42 -6.93 5.82 8.18
C LYS A 42 -6.02 4.70 8.72
N VAL A 43 -6.59 3.56 9.11
CA VAL A 43 -5.80 2.37 9.49
C VAL A 43 -5.08 1.76 8.28
N LYS A 44 -5.66 1.86 7.08
CA LYS A 44 -5.02 1.43 5.83
C LYS A 44 -3.94 2.38 5.30
N SER A 45 -3.83 3.59 5.85
CA SER A 45 -2.88 4.61 5.39
C SER A 45 -1.62 4.72 6.23
N VAL A 46 -1.36 3.79 7.17
CA VAL A 46 -0.07 3.72 7.88
C VAL A 46 0.78 2.63 7.23
N PRO A 47 1.87 2.96 6.50
CA PRO A 47 2.55 2.04 5.59
C PRO A 47 3.23 0.80 6.19
N SER A 48 3.24 0.58 7.51
CA SER A 48 3.85 -0.61 8.13
C SER A 48 3.45 -0.85 9.60
N ALA A 49 2.44 -0.16 10.13
CA ALA A 49 2.06 -0.34 11.53
C ALA A 49 1.32 -1.68 11.71
N GLY A 50 2.06 -2.74 12.08
CA GLY A 50 1.49 -4.04 12.45
C GLY A 50 1.62 -5.17 11.42
N ASN A 51 2.51 -5.07 10.42
CA ASN A 51 2.84 -6.20 9.56
C ASN A 51 3.82 -7.15 10.26
N VAL A 52 3.55 -8.46 10.19
CA VAL A 52 4.34 -9.50 10.86
C VAL A 52 5.22 -10.29 9.87
N GLY A 53 4.98 -10.14 8.57
CA GLY A 53 5.77 -10.80 7.56
C GLY A 53 5.22 -10.62 6.15
N GLU A 54 5.68 -11.49 5.27
CA GLU A 54 5.36 -11.55 3.85
C GLU A 54 4.95 -12.98 3.47
N ALA A 55 3.97 -13.13 2.60
CA ALA A 55 3.67 -14.39 1.94
C ALA A 55 4.06 -14.31 0.47
N ILE A 56 4.88 -15.26 0.04
CA ILE A 56 5.27 -15.42 -1.37
C ILE A 56 4.31 -16.42 -2.01
N VAL A 57 3.71 -16.01 -3.13
CA VAL A 57 2.87 -16.90 -3.95
C VAL A 57 3.79 -17.83 -4.74
N LEU A 58 3.83 -19.10 -4.36
CA LEU A 58 4.60 -20.13 -5.08
C LEU A 58 3.87 -20.69 -6.28
N VAL A 59 2.58 -20.96 -6.11
CA VAL A 59 1.69 -21.39 -7.19
C VAL A 59 0.56 -20.39 -7.22
N GLY A 60 0.53 -19.61 -8.29
CA GLY A 60 -0.46 -18.57 -8.51
C GLY A 60 -1.60 -19.02 -9.40
N ASN A 61 -2.50 -18.09 -9.69
CA ASN A 61 -3.57 -18.26 -10.68
C ASN A 61 -3.64 -17.02 -11.60
N SER A 62 -4.63 -16.96 -12.49
CA SER A 62 -4.78 -15.85 -13.46
C SER A 62 -4.96 -14.47 -12.81
N GLN A 63 -5.29 -14.39 -11.52
CA GLN A 63 -5.53 -13.13 -10.80
C GLN A 63 -4.43 -12.83 -9.76
N VAL A 64 -3.74 -13.85 -9.26
CA VAL A 64 -2.66 -13.77 -8.29
C VAL A 64 -1.42 -14.40 -8.96
N PRO A 65 -0.56 -13.62 -9.62
CA PRO A 65 0.60 -14.15 -10.32
C PRO A 65 1.57 -14.87 -9.38
N GLN A 66 2.22 -15.90 -9.92
CA GLN A 66 3.32 -16.57 -9.23
C GLN A 66 4.47 -15.59 -8.96
N GLY A 67 5.07 -15.70 -7.79
CA GLY A 67 6.14 -14.82 -7.32
C GLY A 67 5.66 -13.51 -6.69
N GLN A 68 4.35 -13.25 -6.66
CA GLN A 68 3.81 -12.08 -5.96
C GLN A 68 4.07 -12.16 -4.45
N ILE A 69 4.51 -11.04 -3.88
CA ILE A 69 4.71 -10.87 -2.44
C ILE A 69 3.49 -10.16 -1.86
N ILE A 70 2.90 -10.74 -0.82
CA ILE A 70 1.73 -10.22 -0.12
C ILE A 70 2.14 -9.90 1.32
N SER A 71 2.01 -8.65 1.76
CA SER A 71 2.25 -8.27 3.15
C SER A 71 1.22 -8.90 4.08
N ILE A 72 1.68 -9.51 5.17
CA ILE A 72 0.85 -10.19 6.16
C ILE A 72 0.66 -9.29 7.39
N PRO A 73 -0.57 -8.84 7.67
CA PRO A 73 -0.87 -8.07 8.88
C PRO A 73 -0.87 -8.98 10.12
N ARG A 74 -0.87 -8.38 11.31
CA ARG A 74 -0.89 -9.11 12.59
C ARG A 74 -2.17 -9.93 12.78
N GLU A 75 -3.30 -9.48 12.28
CA GLU A 75 -4.56 -10.19 12.30
C GLU A 75 -5.40 -9.85 11.08
N GLY A 76 -6.34 -10.72 10.75
CA GLY A 76 -7.26 -10.46 9.64
C GLY A 76 -7.92 -11.71 9.08
N ASP A 77 -8.58 -11.50 7.95
CA ASP A 77 -9.27 -12.55 7.18
C ASP A 77 -8.59 -12.78 5.83
N MET A 78 -8.50 -14.05 5.42
CA MET A 78 -8.14 -14.43 4.04
C MET A 78 -9.35 -15.01 3.32
N GLY A 79 -9.53 -14.60 2.06
CA GLY A 79 -10.59 -15.16 1.21
C GLY A 79 -10.74 -14.43 -0.12
N SER A 80 -11.78 -14.77 -0.89
CA SER A 80 -12.06 -14.13 -2.18
C SER A 80 -12.89 -12.84 -2.07
N GLY A 81 -13.44 -12.56 -0.87
CA GLY A 81 -14.28 -11.40 -0.57
C GLY A 81 -13.52 -10.08 -0.63
N HIS A 82 -14.22 -8.98 -0.93
CA HIS A 82 -13.64 -7.63 -0.97
C HIS A 82 -13.43 -7.00 0.42
N GLY A 83 -14.01 -7.59 1.46
CA GLY A 83 -13.81 -7.19 2.85
C GLY A 83 -12.71 -7.98 3.57
N CYS A 84 -11.99 -8.87 2.89
CA CYS A 84 -10.88 -9.61 3.47
C CYS A 84 -9.58 -8.78 3.40
N ASP A 85 -8.74 -8.91 4.42
CA ASP A 85 -7.44 -8.24 4.48
C ASP A 85 -6.49 -8.80 3.42
N ILE A 86 -6.49 -10.12 3.25
CA ILE A 86 -5.75 -10.79 2.17
C ILE A 86 -6.75 -11.39 1.20
N GLN A 87 -6.73 -10.84 -0.01
CA GLN A 87 -7.65 -11.23 -1.06
C GLN A 87 -7.02 -12.24 -2.01
N ILE A 88 -7.55 -13.45 -2.03
CA ILE A 88 -7.16 -14.52 -2.96
C ILE A 88 -8.31 -14.75 -3.92
N LYS A 89 -8.21 -14.17 -5.11
CA LYS A 89 -9.24 -14.28 -6.15
C LYS A 89 -9.18 -15.63 -6.82
N SER A 90 -9.96 -16.59 -6.32
CA SER A 90 -10.09 -17.92 -6.88
C SER A 90 -11.51 -18.46 -6.71
N GLN A 91 -11.96 -19.29 -7.65
CA GLN A 91 -13.27 -19.94 -7.60
C GLN A 91 -13.35 -21.02 -6.50
N LEU A 92 -12.22 -21.63 -6.14
CA LEU A 92 -12.13 -22.64 -5.08
C LEU A 92 -12.06 -22.01 -3.69
N VAL A 93 -11.82 -20.70 -3.61
CA VAL A 93 -11.68 -19.95 -2.37
C VAL A 93 -13.00 -19.28 -1.99
N LYS A 94 -13.53 -19.61 -0.80
CA LYS A 94 -14.74 -18.99 -0.25
C LYS A 94 -14.51 -17.50 0.06
N LYS A 95 -15.59 -16.72 0.12
CA LYS A 95 -15.55 -15.28 0.39
C LYS A 95 -14.78 -14.95 1.67
N HIS A 96 -15.10 -15.63 2.77
CA HIS A 96 -14.32 -15.66 4.01
C HIS A 96 -13.83 -17.09 4.19
N HIS A 97 -12.56 -17.36 3.85
CA HIS A 97 -12.02 -18.71 3.85
C HIS A 97 -11.55 -19.09 5.25
N LEU A 98 -10.67 -18.26 5.81
CA LEU A 98 -10.07 -18.42 7.12
C LEU A 98 -9.81 -17.05 7.76
N CYS A 99 -9.72 -17.01 9.09
CA CYS A 99 -9.14 -15.90 9.81
C CYS A 99 -7.78 -16.30 10.38
N PHE A 100 -6.94 -15.30 10.60
CA PHE A 100 -5.63 -15.49 11.19
C PHE A 100 -5.37 -14.43 12.26
N ARG A 101 -4.53 -14.82 13.23
CA ARG A 101 -4.02 -13.96 14.28
C ARG A 101 -2.60 -14.36 14.58
N PHE A 102 -1.72 -13.37 14.68
CA PHE A 102 -0.35 -13.60 15.08
C PHE A 102 -0.25 -13.76 16.60
N GLU A 103 0.34 -14.86 17.04
CA GLU A 103 0.72 -15.10 18.43
C GLU A 103 2.25 -15.07 18.55
N GLU A 104 2.74 -14.15 19.38
CA GLU A 104 4.17 -14.02 19.67
C GLU A 104 4.76 -15.34 20.18
N ASN A 105 5.96 -15.68 19.69
CA ASN A 105 6.68 -16.92 20.02
C ASN A 105 6.01 -18.24 19.57
N LYS A 106 4.89 -18.20 18.87
CA LYS A 106 4.21 -19.39 18.34
C LYS A 106 4.02 -19.35 16.83
N GLY A 107 3.80 -18.17 16.26
CA GLY A 107 3.56 -17.98 14.83
C GLY A 107 2.15 -17.53 14.52
N LEU A 108 1.73 -17.75 13.28
CA LEU A 108 0.45 -17.27 12.79
C LEU A 108 -0.62 -18.34 13.05
N TYR A 109 -1.47 -18.10 14.05
CA TYR A 109 -2.64 -18.92 14.32
C TYR A 109 -3.67 -18.73 13.20
N ILE A 110 -4.11 -19.82 12.59
CA ILE A 110 -5.16 -19.82 11.57
C ILE A 110 -6.37 -20.60 12.06
N GLN A 111 -7.55 -20.12 11.69
CA GLN A 111 -8.81 -20.80 11.96
C GLN A 111 -9.71 -20.75 10.73
N ILE A 112 -10.21 -21.93 10.31
CA ILE A 112 -11.10 -22.02 9.17
C ILE A 112 -12.50 -21.55 9.58
N ILE A 113 -12.98 -20.48 8.95
CA ILE A 113 -14.32 -19.91 9.21
C ILE A 113 -15.39 -20.66 8.42
N SER A 114 -15.09 -20.97 7.16
CA SER A 114 -16.01 -21.63 6.25
C SER A 114 -15.81 -23.15 6.27
N ASN A 115 -16.73 -23.94 5.70
CA ASN A 115 -16.50 -25.37 5.49
C ASN A 115 -15.56 -25.58 4.29
N ALA A 116 -14.38 -24.99 4.37
CA ALA A 116 -13.38 -25.01 3.32
C ALA A 116 -12.22 -25.93 3.68
N LYS A 117 -11.39 -26.19 2.67
CA LYS A 117 -10.22 -27.06 2.76
C LYS A 117 -8.97 -26.20 2.65
N VAL A 118 -8.08 -26.37 3.61
CA VAL A 118 -6.79 -25.68 3.70
C VAL A 118 -5.74 -26.75 3.96
N VAL A 119 -4.59 -26.68 3.30
CA VAL A 119 -3.46 -27.57 3.58
C VAL A 119 -2.33 -26.77 4.19
N VAL A 120 -1.84 -27.16 5.36
CA VAL A 120 -0.72 -26.53 6.05
C VAL A 120 0.41 -27.54 6.12
N ASP A 121 1.56 -27.27 5.52
CA ASP A 121 2.74 -28.17 5.56
C ASP A 121 2.39 -29.65 5.27
N HIS A 122 1.57 -29.87 4.23
CA HIS A 122 1.04 -31.17 3.78
C HIS A 122 -0.03 -31.82 4.69
N ILE A 123 -0.45 -31.13 5.76
CA ILE A 123 -1.54 -31.56 6.63
C ILE A 123 -2.84 -30.92 6.13
N GLU A 124 -3.78 -31.76 5.67
CA GLU A 124 -5.09 -31.29 5.26
C GLU A 124 -5.97 -30.97 6.47
N LEU A 125 -6.43 -29.72 6.52
CA LEU A 125 -7.40 -29.23 7.47
C LEU A 125 -8.70 -28.95 6.72
N SER A 126 -9.67 -29.83 6.90
CA SER A 126 -11.02 -29.70 6.33
C SER A 126 -12.03 -29.57 7.45
N GLY A 127 -12.92 -28.59 7.33
CA GLY A 127 -14.04 -28.39 8.24
C GLY A 127 -13.98 -27.08 9.00
N LYS A 128 -15.17 -26.64 9.44
CA LYS A 128 -15.34 -25.41 10.20
C LYS A 128 -14.62 -25.48 11.55
N ASN A 129 -14.04 -24.36 11.99
CA ASN A 129 -13.34 -24.18 13.27
C ASN A 129 -12.13 -25.10 13.48
N LYS A 130 -11.57 -25.69 12.42
CA LYS A 130 -10.25 -26.31 12.49
C LYS A 130 -9.19 -25.22 12.63
N LYS A 131 -8.15 -25.54 13.40
CA LYS A 131 -7.14 -24.60 13.87
C LYS A 131 -5.76 -25.16 13.58
N ALA A 132 -4.82 -24.31 13.22
CA ALA A 132 -3.42 -24.65 13.08
C ALA A 132 -2.53 -23.43 13.31
N TYR A 133 -1.23 -23.66 13.45
CA TYR A 133 -0.23 -22.61 13.48
C TYR A 133 0.62 -22.72 12.23
N ILE A 134 0.83 -21.58 11.56
CA ILE A 134 1.77 -21.43 10.47
C ILE A 134 3.07 -20.89 11.06
N LEU A 135 4.16 -21.60 10.77
CA LEU A 135 5.50 -21.30 11.25
C LEU A 135 6.29 -20.56 10.17
N HIS A 136 7.47 -20.07 10.53
CA HIS A 136 8.34 -19.41 9.57
C HIS A 136 8.80 -20.40 8.50
N GLY A 137 8.58 -20.06 7.23
CA GLY A 137 8.87 -20.91 6.07
C GLY A 137 7.81 -21.98 5.78
N SER A 138 6.70 -22.02 6.52
CA SER A 138 5.60 -22.96 6.27
C SER A 138 4.86 -22.65 4.95
N TYR A 139 4.24 -23.69 4.42
CA TYR A 139 3.42 -23.66 3.22
C TYR A 139 1.94 -23.74 3.56
N LEU A 140 1.15 -22.90 2.90
CA LEU A 140 -0.29 -22.90 2.97
C LEU A 140 -0.88 -23.04 1.57
N VAL A 141 -1.71 -24.06 1.37
CA VAL A 141 -2.49 -24.22 0.14
C VAL A 141 -3.93 -23.83 0.44
N ILE A 142 -4.44 -22.85 -0.30
CA ILE A 142 -5.82 -22.37 -0.24
C ILE A 142 -6.41 -22.46 -1.64
N GLY A 143 -7.30 -23.43 -1.86
CA GLY A 143 -7.89 -23.66 -3.18
C GLY A 143 -6.82 -24.10 -4.20
N ASP A 144 -6.55 -23.24 -5.17
CA ASP A 144 -5.56 -23.39 -6.25
C ASP A 144 -4.25 -22.63 -5.98
N VAL A 145 -4.17 -21.85 -4.90
CA VAL A 145 -3.01 -20.99 -4.61
C VAL A 145 -2.17 -21.59 -3.49
N GLN A 146 -0.86 -21.66 -3.70
CA GLN A 146 0.12 -22.05 -2.69
C GLN A 146 0.93 -20.83 -2.24
N LEU A 147 0.96 -20.59 -0.94
CA LEU A 147 1.64 -19.47 -0.29
C LEU A 147 2.75 -20.01 0.62
N LYS A 148 3.92 -19.38 0.59
CA LYS A 148 5.00 -19.58 1.55
C LYS A 148 5.06 -18.39 2.50
N PHE A 149 5.02 -18.62 3.80
CA PHE A 149 5.04 -17.56 4.80
C PHE A 149 6.45 -17.27 5.30
N LEU A 150 6.85 -16.01 5.27
CA LEU A 150 8.12 -15.49 5.76
C LEU A 150 7.84 -14.42 6.80
N PHE A 151 8.10 -14.71 8.07
CA PHE A 151 7.93 -13.73 9.15
C PHE A 151 9.20 -12.90 9.34
N PHE A 152 9.04 -11.65 9.77
CA PHE A 152 10.18 -10.76 10.03
C PHE A 152 11.03 -11.26 11.21
N ALA A 153 12.32 -10.95 11.14
CA ALA A 153 13.26 -11.23 12.23
C ALA A 153 12.84 -10.49 13.52
N GLY A 154 13.00 -11.14 14.67
CA GLY A 154 12.68 -10.56 15.99
C GLY A 154 11.31 -10.90 16.56
N LEU A 155 10.43 -11.58 15.80
CA LEU A 155 9.10 -12.00 16.26
C LEU A 155 9.05 -13.34 17.01
N GLY A 156 10.20 -14.00 17.19
CA GLY A 156 10.33 -15.26 17.94
C GLY A 156 9.59 -16.45 17.32
N VAL A 157 9.17 -16.37 16.07
CA VAL A 157 8.39 -17.43 15.41
C VAL A 157 9.27 -18.66 15.17
N PRO A 158 8.86 -19.87 15.59
CA PRO A 158 9.60 -21.08 15.28
C PRO A 158 9.67 -21.33 13.77
N TYR A 159 10.75 -21.94 13.31
CA TYR A 159 10.86 -22.39 11.93
C TYR A 159 10.04 -23.65 11.71
N ALA A 160 9.41 -23.76 10.55
CA ALA A 160 8.75 -24.99 10.16
C ALA A 160 9.80 -26.12 10.09
N PRO A 161 9.46 -27.35 10.52
CA PRO A 161 10.39 -28.49 10.48
C PRO A 161 10.98 -28.73 9.09
N ASN A 162 10.21 -28.41 8.05
CA ASN A 162 10.59 -28.59 6.65
C ASN A 162 11.36 -27.37 6.08
N ALA A 163 11.29 -26.21 6.72
CA ALA A 163 11.98 -24.99 6.28
C ALA A 163 13.50 -25.03 6.56
N ALA A 164 13.93 -25.81 7.55
CA ALA A 164 15.35 -26.00 7.87
C ALA A 164 16.16 -26.62 6.71
N ASN A 165 15.49 -27.33 5.80
CA ASN A 165 16.13 -27.93 4.62
C ASN A 165 16.27 -26.95 3.45
N GLU A 166 15.57 -25.81 3.47
CA GLU A 166 15.66 -24.76 2.45
C GLU A 166 16.49 -23.55 2.93
N ALA A 167 16.70 -23.41 4.25
CA ALA A 167 17.55 -22.39 4.85
C ALA A 167 19.04 -22.51 4.50
N TYR A 168 19.43 -23.55 3.74
CA TYR A 168 20.74 -23.68 3.08
C TYR A 168 20.62 -23.89 1.57
N MET A 169 19.63 -23.29 0.90
CA MET A 169 19.87 -22.90 -0.50
C MET A 169 20.73 -21.64 -0.51
N VAL A 170 22.04 -21.85 -0.24
CA VAL A 170 23.06 -21.00 -0.85
C VAL A 170 22.69 -20.94 -2.34
N PRO A 171 22.49 -19.74 -2.93
CA PRO A 171 22.24 -19.65 -4.36
C PRO A 171 23.33 -20.46 -5.06
N ASN A 172 22.94 -21.46 -5.86
CA ASN A 172 23.90 -22.26 -6.61
C ASN A 172 24.92 -21.28 -7.22
N PRO A 173 26.23 -21.40 -6.94
CA PRO A 173 27.21 -20.43 -7.41
C PRO A 173 27.15 -20.24 -8.93
N VAL A 174 26.68 -21.25 -9.67
CA VAL A 174 26.42 -21.18 -11.11
C VAL A 174 25.24 -20.27 -11.46
N ALA A 175 24.14 -20.33 -10.69
CA ALA A 175 22.98 -19.46 -10.91
C ALA A 175 23.26 -18.01 -10.51
N MET A 176 24.05 -17.79 -9.46
CA MET A 176 24.53 -16.46 -9.07
C MET A 176 25.46 -15.88 -10.15
N GLN A 177 26.37 -16.68 -10.69
CA GLN A 177 27.23 -16.26 -11.81
C GLN A 177 26.42 -15.95 -13.07
N ALA A 178 25.39 -16.74 -13.39
CA ALA A 178 24.52 -16.49 -14.54
C ALA A 178 23.75 -15.17 -14.38
N TYR A 179 23.21 -14.90 -13.18
CA TYR A 179 22.55 -13.64 -12.87
C TYR A 179 23.50 -12.44 -12.93
N MET A 180 24.72 -12.58 -12.38
CA MET A 180 25.76 -11.56 -12.46
C MET A 180 26.23 -11.30 -13.90
N GLN A 181 26.35 -12.36 -14.72
CA GLN A 181 26.64 -12.22 -16.15
C GLN A 181 25.52 -11.50 -16.88
N GLN A 182 24.26 -11.83 -16.59
CA GLN A 182 23.11 -11.18 -17.22
C GLN A 182 23.04 -9.70 -16.85
N MET A 183 23.23 -9.36 -15.57
CA MET A 183 23.35 -7.98 -15.09
C MET A 183 24.49 -7.22 -15.79
N HIS A 184 25.66 -7.85 -15.95
CA HIS A 184 26.79 -7.24 -16.65
C HIS A 184 26.48 -7.01 -18.14
N MET A 185 25.79 -7.94 -18.79
CA MET A 185 25.39 -7.82 -20.19
C MET A 185 24.36 -6.71 -20.41
N ASP A 186 23.37 -6.57 -19.53
CA ASP A 186 22.37 -5.51 -19.59
C ASP A 186 23.01 -4.12 -19.39
N ASN A 187 24.00 -4.03 -18.50
CA ASN A 187 24.73 -2.79 -18.25
C ASN A 187 25.62 -2.41 -19.45
N LEU A 188 26.31 -3.38 -20.05
CA LEU A 188 27.07 -3.19 -21.30
C LEU A 188 26.17 -2.75 -22.47
N TYR A 189 25.00 -3.37 -22.61
CA TYR A 189 24.04 -3.00 -23.66
C TYR A 189 23.55 -1.57 -23.49
N THR A 190 23.22 -1.19 -22.26
CA THR A 190 22.79 0.18 -21.92
C THR A 190 23.91 1.18 -22.20
N GLN A 191 25.15 0.89 -21.80
CA GLN A 191 26.30 1.76 -22.04
C GLN A 191 26.59 1.97 -23.54
N ASN A 192 26.50 0.89 -24.34
CA ASN A 192 26.71 0.97 -25.78
C ASN A 192 25.61 1.78 -26.48
N MET A 193 24.35 1.65 -26.04
CA MET A 193 23.23 2.49 -26.50
C MET A 193 23.49 3.98 -26.22
N TYR A 194 23.94 4.33 -25.01
CA TYR A 194 24.27 5.72 -24.67
C TYR A 194 25.39 6.27 -25.55
N ASN A 195 26.46 5.50 -25.76
CA ASN A 195 27.59 5.94 -26.59
C ASN A 195 27.17 6.13 -28.06
N GLN A 196 26.39 5.21 -28.62
CA GLN A 196 25.94 5.31 -30.02
C GLN A 196 25.03 6.52 -30.25
N THR A 197 24.21 6.88 -29.26
CA THR A 197 23.38 8.08 -29.30
C THR A 197 24.23 9.36 -29.29
N ASN A 198 25.33 9.38 -28.53
CA ASN A 198 26.24 10.52 -28.51
C ASN A 198 27.01 10.67 -29.84
N TYR A 199 27.51 9.58 -30.43
CA TYR A 199 28.15 9.63 -31.75
C TYR A 199 27.20 10.11 -32.86
N ALA A 200 25.92 9.75 -32.78
CA ALA A 200 24.91 10.23 -33.73
C ALA A 200 24.67 11.75 -33.58
N ASN A 201 24.61 12.26 -32.34
CA ASN A 201 24.42 13.69 -32.08
C ASN A 201 25.63 14.55 -32.50
N ASP A 202 26.85 14.04 -32.33
CA ASP A 202 28.07 14.75 -32.78
C ASP A 202 28.11 14.87 -34.32
N THR A 203 27.67 13.82 -35.03
CA THR A 203 27.60 13.84 -36.50
C THR A 203 26.53 14.82 -37.03
N TYR A 204 25.42 14.99 -36.30
CA TYR A 204 24.38 15.97 -36.67
C TYR A 204 24.79 17.43 -36.38
N ASN A 205 25.69 17.66 -35.42
CA ASN A 205 26.17 19.01 -35.07
C ASN A 205 27.30 19.50 -35.99
N GLU A 206 28.12 18.61 -36.55
CA GLU A 206 29.17 19.00 -37.52
C GLU A 206 28.61 19.39 -38.91
N GLN A 207 27.38 18.99 -39.25
CA GLN A 207 26.81 19.26 -40.58
C GLN A 207 26.18 20.67 -40.72
N TYR A 208 26.08 21.46 -39.64
CA TYR A 208 25.44 22.79 -39.63
C TYR A 208 26.36 23.95 -39.20
N VAL A 209 27.69 23.77 -39.21
CA VAL A 209 28.63 24.84 -38.84
C VAL A 209 29.40 25.41 -40.04
N ASP A 210 29.18 24.89 -41.26
CA ASP A 210 30.00 25.22 -42.43
C ASP A 210 29.18 25.73 -43.62
N SER A 211 28.42 26.82 -43.41
CA SER A 211 28.07 27.79 -44.46
C SER A 211 27.24 28.93 -43.87
N GLU A 212 27.88 30.06 -43.56
CA GLU A 212 27.29 31.40 -43.72
C GLU A 212 28.35 32.46 -43.38
N GLN A 213 29.07 32.91 -44.41
CA GLN A 213 29.86 34.14 -44.37
C GLN A 213 29.62 34.94 -45.66
N ASP A 214 29.15 36.18 -45.45
CA ASP A 214 29.04 37.34 -46.34
C ASP A 214 28.05 37.33 -47.53
N ASP A 215 26.97 38.14 -47.43
CA ASP A 215 26.94 39.45 -48.12
C ASP A 215 25.72 40.36 -47.79
N LYS A 216 26.07 41.55 -47.28
CA LYS A 216 25.51 42.93 -47.27
C LYS A 216 24.10 43.34 -47.76
N TYR A 217 23.51 44.22 -46.92
CA TYR A 217 22.77 45.51 -47.15
C TYR A 217 21.43 45.55 -47.93
N TYR A 218 20.36 45.98 -47.23
CA TYR A 218 19.70 47.29 -47.40
C TYR A 218 18.92 47.68 -46.12
N ASP A 219 18.90 48.98 -45.84
CA ASP A 219 18.15 49.68 -44.78
C ASP A 219 16.62 49.47 -44.90
N ASP A 220 15.90 49.58 -43.77
CA ASP A 220 14.73 50.46 -43.60
C ASP A 220 14.10 50.29 -42.19
N GLU A 221 14.31 51.30 -41.34
CA GLU A 221 13.31 52.07 -40.57
C GLU A 221 12.15 51.40 -39.76
N TYR A 222 12.14 51.73 -38.45
CA TYR A 222 11.05 51.97 -37.46
C TYR A 222 10.95 51.10 -36.18
N ASP A 223 11.22 51.79 -35.06
CA ASP A 223 10.68 51.79 -33.67
C ASP A 223 10.65 50.48 -32.85
N GLU A 224 11.46 50.36 -31.78
CA GLU A 224 11.09 50.63 -30.36
C GLU A 224 9.75 49.97 -29.99
N ASP A 225 9.74 48.86 -29.24
CA ASP A 225 9.64 48.91 -27.78
C ASP A 225 10.27 47.68 -27.09
N ALA A 226 11.18 47.94 -26.15
CA ALA A 226 11.75 46.97 -25.24
C ALA A 226 11.01 47.03 -23.89
N GLU A 227 10.34 45.96 -23.47
CA GLU A 227 10.05 45.72 -22.05
C GLU A 227 10.28 44.25 -21.66
N ASN A 228 11.47 44.05 -21.08
CA ASN A 228 11.75 43.42 -19.79
C ASN A 228 11.10 42.06 -19.46
N ILE A 229 11.96 41.03 -19.44
CA ILE A 229 11.78 39.74 -18.78
C ILE A 229 12.18 39.92 -17.31
N ASP A 230 11.33 39.52 -16.36
CA ASP A 230 11.71 38.82 -15.13
C ASP A 230 10.45 38.38 -14.36
N GLY A 231 10.35 37.09 -14.01
CA GLY A 231 9.20 36.54 -13.27
C GLY A 231 9.26 35.03 -13.08
N ILE A 232 10.23 34.54 -12.30
CA ILE A 232 10.19 33.21 -11.69
C ILE A 232 9.90 33.43 -10.20
N ASP A 233 8.62 33.31 -9.82
CA ASP A 233 8.20 33.31 -8.42
C ASP A 233 8.46 31.93 -7.79
N ASN A 234 9.21 31.97 -6.70
CA ASN A 234 9.67 30.85 -5.89
C ASN A 234 8.93 30.91 -4.55
N ASP A 235 7.70 30.41 -4.51
CA ASP A 235 6.90 30.38 -3.28
C ASP A 235 7.33 29.19 -2.41
N LYS A 236 8.20 29.50 -1.45
CA LYS A 236 8.49 28.66 -0.28
C LYS A 236 7.28 28.74 0.65
N GLU A 237 6.46 27.70 0.70
CA GLU A 237 5.48 27.56 1.78
C GLU A 237 6.19 27.06 3.07
N GLU A 238 6.04 27.91 4.08
CA GLU A 238 6.57 27.83 5.44
C GLU A 238 5.76 26.80 6.26
N TYR A 239 6.43 25.74 6.71
CA TYR A 239 5.86 24.72 7.59
C TYR A 239 5.82 25.26 9.03
N ILE A 240 4.63 25.54 9.55
CA ILE A 240 4.39 25.94 10.94
C ILE A 240 4.06 24.67 11.74
N ASP A 241 4.99 24.29 12.63
CA ASP A 241 4.87 23.17 13.56
C ASP A 241 4.03 23.61 14.78
N PRO A 242 2.86 23.00 15.08
CA PRO A 242 1.98 23.51 16.12
C PRO A 242 2.11 22.70 17.42
N ASP A 243 3.31 22.44 17.96
CA ASP A 243 3.48 21.65 19.19
C ASP A 243 4.71 22.07 20.06
N MET A 244 5.11 23.34 20.08
CA MET A 244 6.07 23.83 21.10
C MET A 244 5.35 24.55 22.25
N GLU A 245 4.88 23.77 23.22
CA GLU A 245 4.59 24.27 24.57
C GLU A 245 5.91 24.54 25.33
N ASP A 246 6.17 25.83 25.52
CA ASP A 246 6.72 26.51 26.71
C ASP A 246 7.60 25.70 27.68
N PHE A 247 8.92 25.79 27.46
CA PHE A 247 9.92 25.58 28.52
C PHE A 247 10.64 26.89 28.81
N SER A 248 10.12 27.68 29.75
CA SER A 248 10.92 28.67 30.46
C SER A 248 10.46 28.84 31.91
N HIS A 249 11.14 28.14 32.83
CA HIS A 249 11.59 28.64 34.14
C HIS A 249 11.98 27.51 35.09
N ILE A 250 13.21 26.99 34.97
CA ILE A 250 13.97 26.50 36.13
C ILE A 250 15.45 26.83 35.90
N GLY A 251 16.02 27.72 36.71
CA GLY A 251 17.46 28.00 36.69
C GLY A 251 17.92 29.16 37.56
N GLY A 252 18.03 28.93 38.87
CA GLY A 252 19.10 29.44 39.75
C GLY A 252 19.07 30.90 40.24
N GLU A 253 19.00 31.10 41.55
CA GLU A 253 20.16 31.40 42.42
C GLU A 253 19.73 31.76 43.85
N ARG A 254 20.50 31.20 44.81
CA ARG A 254 20.58 31.45 46.27
C ARG A 254 19.66 30.66 47.20
#